data_AF-A0AAD2ZM17-F1
#
_entry.id   AF-A0AAD2ZM17-F1
#
_cell.length_a   1.000
_cell.length_b   1.000
_cell.length_c   1.000
_cell.angle_alpha   90.00
_cell.angle_beta   90.00
_cell.angle_gamma   90.00
#
_symmetry.space_group_name_H-M   'P 1'
#
loop_
_entity.id
_entity.type
_entity.pdbx_description
1 polymer ?
#
loop_
_entity_poly.entity_id
_entity_poly.type
_entity_poly.pdbx_seq_one_letter_code
_entity_poly.pdbx_strand_id
1 'polypeptide(L)'
;MNDVMVVTPHSSFRDNLIYDGIAPTAHGNISLSDAANVYCMKPDMICPVCGEPKCIYFRKLCEELLKSPNEQDVKKAMVKSMGVGVPFVRVYDEYRNKVENQLANTLHKNGIIPTKKIRNEMFSKYMNLFDLLHRRVANGRVQYIDRNIKSTIFSKINPKTATVLTYLNTLGGTKNIKNYPKMIEAIKKGNFNDASKEFYKKMPQDLESYSALDTLINEAIARSQADNDLKKIQSKVKNEIEKLQTNAAIKSASEIMTDVGEKASKFFGDKYKSTSNKILNELNTFKGKKIKNTNDALRILGKSLSNPYLNIHKKDLPAITQAIKAVDGKKLSENLYKLGTTFKIADKFLKFDKIKNKVEEGFETGDWKPLLLEVEAMALAGVATPIVLAFTAGSLSLLLPFTLSATAISVATIVLTSVVTSFIDANFADAVNKELIPLAN
;
A
#
# COMPACT_ATOMS: atom_id res chain seq x y z
N MET A 1 16.68 1.23 -6.36
CA MET A 1 16.98 0.59 -5.06
C MET A 1 15.77 0.69 -4.14
N ASN A 2 15.22 -0.49 -3.84
CA ASN A 2 14.26 -0.84 -2.79
C ASN A 2 12.80 -0.40 -2.97
N ASP A 3 12.10 -1.12 -3.85
CA ASP A 3 10.64 -1.34 -3.78
C ASP A 3 10.30 -2.01 -2.45
N VAL A 4 9.78 -1.26 -1.47
CA VAL A 4 9.25 -1.84 -0.23
C VAL A 4 7.80 -2.19 -0.48
N MET A 5 7.47 -3.48 -0.46
CA MET A 5 6.08 -3.94 -0.45
C MET A 5 5.39 -3.34 0.76
N VAL A 6 4.56 -2.32 0.51
CA VAL A 6 3.66 -1.75 1.50
C VAL A 6 2.58 -2.80 1.72
N VAL A 7 2.75 -3.66 2.71
CA VAL A 7 1.65 -4.42 3.31
C VAL A 7 0.80 -3.37 4.03
N THR A 8 -0.38 -2.99 3.50
CA THR A 8 -1.30 -2.17 4.30
C THR A 8 -2.07 -3.10 5.19
N PRO A 9 -2.31 -2.68 6.43
CA PRO A 9 -3.35 -3.29 7.23
C PRO A 9 -4.72 -3.12 6.54
N HIS A 10 -5.47 -4.21 6.46
CA HIS A 10 -6.89 -4.22 6.05
C HIS A 10 -7.70 -3.26 6.94
N SER A 11 -8.91 -2.88 6.50
CA SER A 11 -9.87 -2.07 7.25
C SER A 11 -10.00 -2.45 8.73
N SER A 12 -10.04 -3.75 9.08
CA SER A 12 -10.15 -4.19 10.48
C SER A 12 -8.95 -3.82 11.37
N PHE A 13 -7.75 -3.69 10.80
CA PHE A 13 -6.56 -3.27 11.53
C PHE A 13 -6.35 -1.75 11.43
N ARG A 14 -6.78 -1.13 10.31
CA ARG A 14 -6.69 0.30 10.05
C ARG A 14 -7.70 1.14 10.82
N ASP A 15 -8.93 0.68 10.96
CA ASP A 15 -9.98 1.39 11.70
C ASP A 15 -9.64 1.50 13.20
N ASN A 16 -8.73 0.65 13.67
CA ASN A 16 -8.19 0.69 15.03
C ASN A 16 -6.92 1.56 15.19
N LEU A 17 -6.31 2.08 14.10
CA LEU A 17 -5.05 2.87 14.09
C LEU A 17 -5.20 4.33 14.51
N ILE A 18 -6.42 4.79 14.81
CA ILE A 18 -6.71 6.20 15.03
C ILE A 18 -6.81 6.50 16.53
N TYR A 19 -5.86 7.34 16.98
CA TYR A 19 -5.77 8.08 18.25
C TYR A 19 -6.08 7.35 19.55
N ASP A 20 -5.00 6.96 20.25
CA ASP A 20 -4.95 7.05 21.72
C ASP A 20 -3.49 7.06 22.20
N GLY A 21 -3.03 8.22 22.67
CA GLY A 21 -1.86 8.36 23.53
C GLY A 21 -0.48 8.50 22.89
N ILE A 22 0.37 9.28 23.59
CA ILE A 22 1.73 9.69 23.24
C ILE A 22 2.64 8.48 22.97
N ALA A 23 3.32 8.48 21.81
CA ALA A 23 4.32 7.50 21.45
C ALA A 23 5.65 7.77 22.19
N PRO A 24 6.27 6.77 22.85
CA PRO A 24 7.54 6.96 23.57
C PRO A 24 8.77 7.08 22.65
N THR A 25 8.60 6.94 21.33
CA THR A 25 9.66 7.06 20.32
C THR A 25 9.15 7.83 19.11
N ALA A 26 10.04 8.48 18.36
CA ALA A 26 9.70 9.27 17.16
C ALA A 26 8.91 8.50 16.08
N HIS A 27 9.00 7.16 16.08
CA HIS A 27 8.32 6.27 15.13
C HIS A 27 7.14 5.47 15.75
N GLY A 28 6.92 5.57 17.06
CA GLY A 28 5.89 4.80 17.75
C GLY A 28 6.14 3.30 17.71
N ASN A 29 7.32 2.84 18.12
CA ASN A 29 7.67 1.41 18.26
C ASN A 29 7.25 0.82 19.64
N ILE A 30 7.16 -0.51 19.74
CA ILE A 30 6.90 -1.24 20.99
C ILE A 30 8.14 -1.21 21.91
N SER A 31 7.93 -0.87 23.18
CA SER A 31 8.98 -0.94 24.20
C SER A 31 9.24 -2.39 24.64
N LEU A 32 10.40 -2.67 25.23
CA LEU A 32 10.67 -4.00 25.78
C LEU A 32 9.72 -4.34 26.92
N SER A 33 9.31 -3.35 27.72
CA SER A 33 8.31 -3.49 28.79
C SER A 33 6.94 -3.87 28.22
N ASP A 34 6.48 -3.19 27.16
CA ASP A 34 5.21 -3.54 26.51
C ASP A 34 5.24 -4.94 25.90
N ALA A 35 6.36 -5.32 25.26
CA ALA A 35 6.56 -6.65 24.74
C ALA A 35 6.55 -7.72 25.85
N ALA A 36 7.19 -7.44 27.00
CA ALA A 36 7.17 -8.30 28.17
C ALA A 36 5.73 -8.49 28.71
N ASN A 37 4.96 -7.41 28.79
CA ASN A 37 3.55 -7.45 29.20
C ASN A 37 2.73 -8.34 28.27
N VAL A 38 2.86 -8.16 26.94
CA VAL A 38 2.18 -9.00 25.94
C VAL A 38 2.57 -10.47 26.08
N TYR A 39 3.84 -10.74 26.33
CA TYR A 39 4.35 -12.09 26.51
C TYR A 39 3.83 -12.76 27.79
N CYS A 40 3.74 -12.00 28.88
CA CYS A 40 3.38 -12.47 30.22
C CYS A 40 1.88 -12.44 30.55
N MET A 41 1.02 -11.88 29.68
CA MET A 41 -0.43 -11.81 29.92
C MET A 41 -1.25 -12.80 29.06
N LYS A 42 -0.61 -13.77 28.37
CA LYS A 42 -1.35 -14.77 27.57
C LYS A 42 -2.16 -15.72 28.48
N PRO A 43 -3.48 -15.89 28.24
CA PRO A 43 -4.33 -16.80 29.03
C PRO A 43 -3.89 -18.27 28.97
N ASP A 44 -3.31 -18.69 27.84
CA ASP A 44 -2.86 -20.04 27.50
C ASP A 44 -1.32 -20.16 27.54
N MET A 45 -0.69 -19.47 28.51
CA MET A 45 0.76 -19.39 28.62
C MET A 45 1.41 -20.78 28.79
N ILE A 46 2.11 -21.21 27.74
CA ILE A 46 2.97 -22.39 27.74
C ILE A 46 4.41 -21.94 27.95
N CYS A 47 5.09 -22.53 28.92
CA CYS A 47 6.51 -22.25 29.15
C CYS A 47 7.34 -22.58 27.93
N PRO A 48 8.16 -21.64 27.42
CA PRO A 48 8.92 -21.89 26.20
C PRO A 48 9.98 -22.98 26.38
N VAL A 49 10.46 -23.18 27.60
CA VAL A 49 11.55 -24.11 27.91
C VAL A 49 11.06 -25.53 28.16
N CYS A 50 9.98 -25.70 28.93
CA CYS A 50 9.52 -27.03 29.34
C CYS A 50 8.21 -27.46 28.66
N GLY A 51 7.52 -26.57 27.95
CA GLY A 51 6.26 -26.89 27.27
C GLY A 51 5.07 -27.08 28.21
N GLU A 52 5.24 -26.86 29.51
CA GLU A 52 4.18 -27.03 30.50
C GLU A 52 3.32 -25.77 30.62
N PRO A 53 1.98 -25.92 30.65
CA PRO A 53 1.12 -24.85 31.14
C PRO A 53 1.42 -24.58 32.61
N LYS A 54 1.31 -23.31 33.05
CA LYS A 54 1.51 -22.90 34.46
C LYS A 54 2.89 -23.23 35.06
N CYS A 55 3.95 -23.29 34.26
CA CYS A 55 5.32 -23.48 34.77
C CYS A 55 5.69 -22.43 35.83
N ILE A 56 6.08 -22.89 37.03
CA ILE A 56 6.41 -22.02 38.17
C ILE A 56 7.58 -21.08 37.85
N TYR A 57 8.63 -21.57 37.20
CA TYR A 57 9.79 -20.75 36.82
C TYR A 57 9.40 -19.63 35.87
N PHE A 58 8.56 -19.94 34.87
CA PHE A 58 8.13 -18.94 33.91
C PHE A 58 7.16 -17.93 34.53
N ARG A 59 6.26 -18.38 35.40
CA ARG A 59 5.36 -17.50 36.15
C ARG A 59 6.15 -16.52 37.02
N LYS A 60 7.16 -16.99 37.77
CA LYS A 60 8.02 -16.12 38.60
C LYS A 60 8.75 -15.06 37.77
N LEU A 61 9.30 -15.45 36.61
CA LEU A 61 9.91 -14.49 35.69
C LEU A 61 8.88 -13.44 35.25
N CYS A 62 7.67 -13.84 34.86
CA CYS A 62 6.63 -12.90 34.48
C CYS A 62 6.21 -11.97 35.63
N GLU A 63 6.09 -12.47 36.86
CA GLU A 63 5.85 -11.63 38.04
C GLU A 63 6.97 -10.60 38.26
N GLU A 64 8.23 -10.96 38.05
CA GLU A 64 9.38 -10.06 38.14
C GLU A 64 9.38 -8.99 37.03
N LEU A 65 9.09 -9.39 35.78
CA LEU A 65 9.03 -8.48 34.64
C LEU A 65 7.89 -7.47 34.78
N LEU A 66 6.71 -7.89 35.24
CA LEU A 66 5.54 -7.02 35.43
C LEU A 66 5.73 -6.01 36.58
N LYS A 67 6.58 -6.32 37.56
CA LYS A 67 6.91 -5.43 38.70
C LYS A 67 8.09 -4.49 38.42
N SER A 68 8.79 -4.66 37.30
CA SER A 68 9.99 -3.89 36.98
C SER A 68 9.64 -2.43 36.64
N PRO A 69 10.27 -1.43 37.29
CA PRO A 69 9.83 -0.03 37.22
C PRO A 69 10.26 0.69 35.93
N ASN A 70 11.24 0.16 35.19
CA ASN A 70 11.75 0.76 33.96
C ASN A 70 12.30 -0.30 32.98
N GLU A 71 12.57 0.12 31.74
CA GLU A 71 13.02 -0.75 30.65
C GLU A 71 14.39 -1.40 30.91
N GLN A 72 15.28 -0.72 31.64
CA GLN A 72 16.61 -1.23 31.98
C GLN A 72 16.50 -2.40 32.97
N ASP A 73 15.57 -2.34 33.92
CA ASP A 73 15.35 -3.40 34.89
C ASP A 73 14.64 -4.61 34.27
N VAL A 74 13.68 -4.39 33.36
CA VAL A 74 13.11 -5.46 32.50
C VAL A 74 14.23 -6.20 31.74
N LYS A 75 15.15 -5.44 31.12
CA LYS A 75 16.29 -6.02 30.39
C LYS A 75 17.21 -6.83 31.31
N LYS A 76 17.53 -6.31 32.51
CA LYS A 76 18.36 -7.05 33.50
C LYS A 76 17.70 -8.35 33.94
N ALA A 77 16.40 -8.33 34.26
CA ALA A 77 15.65 -9.52 34.66
C ALA A 77 15.63 -10.58 33.54
N MET A 78 15.43 -10.16 32.29
CA MET A 78 15.49 -11.06 31.13
C MET A 78 16.87 -11.66 30.92
N VAL A 79 17.95 -10.87 31.06
CA VAL A 79 19.33 -11.37 30.90
C VAL A 79 19.69 -12.37 32.00
N LYS A 80 19.27 -12.12 33.25
CA LYS A 80 19.48 -13.06 34.37
C LYS A 80 18.80 -14.41 34.13
N SER A 81 17.65 -14.41 33.45
CA SER A 81 16.93 -15.64 33.09
C SER A 81 17.42 -16.23 31.77
N MET A 82 18.63 -16.84 31.79
CA MET A 82 19.30 -17.37 30.59
C MET A 82 18.43 -18.33 29.74
N GLY A 83 17.56 -19.11 30.37
CA GLY A 83 16.74 -20.10 29.67
C GLY A 83 15.51 -19.55 28.95
N VAL A 84 14.98 -18.40 29.40
CA VAL A 84 13.71 -17.84 28.88
C VAL A 84 13.87 -16.40 28.42
N GLY A 85 14.47 -15.55 29.25
CA GLY A 85 14.59 -14.13 29.00
C GLY A 85 15.58 -13.78 27.89
N VAL A 86 16.75 -14.43 27.83
CA VAL A 86 17.72 -14.18 26.74
C VAL A 86 17.17 -14.55 25.35
N PRO A 87 16.55 -15.74 25.16
CA PRO A 87 15.84 -16.04 23.92
C PRO A 87 14.73 -15.03 23.60
N PHE A 88 13.95 -14.59 24.60
CA PHE A 88 12.90 -13.60 24.38
C PHE A 88 13.44 -12.26 23.87
N VAL A 89 14.51 -11.73 24.48
CA VAL A 89 15.13 -10.47 24.04
C VAL A 89 15.58 -10.56 22.58
N ARG A 90 16.16 -11.70 22.17
CA ARG A 90 16.53 -11.92 20.76
C ARG A 90 15.32 -11.89 19.84
N VAL A 91 14.23 -12.56 20.21
CA VAL A 91 12.98 -12.58 19.41
C VAL A 91 12.36 -11.18 19.32
N TYR A 92 12.40 -10.42 20.40
CA TYR A 92 11.99 -9.02 20.44
C TYR A 92 12.84 -8.15 19.50
N ASP A 93 14.17 -8.26 19.56
CA ASP A 93 15.09 -7.53 18.69
C ASP A 93 14.88 -7.90 17.22
N GLU A 94 14.66 -9.18 16.92
CA GLU A 94 14.31 -9.65 15.57
C GLU A 94 13.01 -9.03 15.08
N TYR A 95 11.95 -9.02 15.90
CA TYR A 95 10.68 -8.38 15.57
C TYR A 95 10.88 -6.89 15.24
N ARG A 96 11.59 -6.16 16.11
CA ARG A 96 11.84 -4.74 15.91
C ARG A 96 12.58 -4.47 14.61
N ASN A 97 13.64 -5.23 14.36
CA ASN A 97 14.51 -5.01 13.21
C ASN A 97 13.89 -5.48 11.89
N LYS A 98 13.17 -6.60 11.88
CA LYS A 98 12.68 -7.24 10.65
C LYS A 98 11.26 -6.83 10.28
N VAL A 99 10.42 -6.50 11.26
CA VAL A 99 8.99 -6.25 11.05
C VAL A 99 8.64 -4.82 11.43
N GLU A 100 8.86 -4.44 12.69
CA GLU A 100 8.33 -3.17 13.19
C GLU A 100 8.98 -1.96 12.53
N ASN A 101 10.30 -1.91 12.40
CA ASN A 101 10.97 -0.77 11.76
C ASN A 101 10.56 -0.61 10.29
N GLN A 102 10.30 -1.72 9.57
CA GLN A 102 9.82 -1.65 8.20
C GLN A 102 8.40 -1.07 8.13
N LEU A 103 7.53 -1.53 9.02
CA LEU A 103 6.16 -1.04 9.09
C LEU A 103 6.12 0.41 9.58
N ALA A 104 6.83 0.75 10.65
CA ALA A 104 6.84 2.08 11.24
C ALA A 104 7.31 3.15 10.24
N ASN A 105 8.38 2.87 9.49
CA ASN A 105 8.82 3.74 8.40
C ASN A 105 7.75 3.94 7.32
N THR A 106 7.02 2.87 7.01
CA THR A 106 5.94 2.89 6.01
C THR A 106 4.74 3.70 6.52
N LEU A 107 4.31 3.47 7.76
CA LEU A 107 3.18 4.16 8.39
C LEU A 107 3.50 5.64 8.61
N HIS A 108 4.71 5.97 9.06
CA HIS A 108 5.14 7.36 9.27
C HIS A 108 5.12 8.16 7.96
N LYS A 109 5.59 7.58 6.85
CA LYS A 109 5.48 8.21 5.51
C LYS A 109 4.04 8.50 5.10
N ASN A 110 3.09 7.72 5.62
CA ASN A 110 1.66 7.86 5.36
C ASN A 110 0.95 8.67 6.45
N GLY A 111 1.68 9.35 7.35
CA GLY A 111 1.11 10.16 8.43
C GLY A 111 0.38 9.35 9.52
N ILE A 112 0.63 8.04 9.58
CA ILE A 112 -0.01 7.12 10.53
C ILE A 112 0.98 6.83 11.67
N ILE A 113 0.53 7.02 12.91
CA ILE A 113 1.28 6.67 14.12
C ILE A 113 0.55 5.51 14.82
N PRO A 114 1.16 4.32 14.98
CA PRO A 114 0.52 3.19 15.64
C PRO A 114 0.22 3.47 17.12
N THR A 115 -0.98 3.13 17.60
CA THR A 115 -1.32 3.21 19.03
C THR A 115 -0.63 2.09 19.82
N LYS A 116 -0.54 2.25 21.15
CA LYS A 116 0.01 1.20 22.04
C LYS A 116 -0.71 -0.14 21.88
N LYS A 117 -2.04 -0.12 21.83
CA LYS A 117 -2.89 -1.30 21.65
C LYS A 117 -2.50 -2.11 20.40
N ILE A 118 -2.29 -1.41 19.30
CA ILE A 118 -1.91 -2.03 18.02
C ILE A 118 -0.53 -2.65 18.07
N ARG A 119 0.45 -1.94 18.64
CA ARG A 119 1.81 -2.46 18.76
C ARG A 119 1.82 -3.75 19.56
N ASN A 120 1.05 -3.78 20.64
CA ASN A 120 0.87 -4.96 21.47
C ASN A 120 0.21 -6.10 20.68
N GLU A 121 -0.83 -5.80 19.89
CA GLU A 121 -1.48 -6.81 19.05
C GLU A 121 -0.53 -7.36 17.97
N MET A 122 0.18 -6.48 17.26
CA MET A 122 1.18 -6.89 16.25
C MET A 122 2.23 -7.82 16.84
N PHE A 123 2.83 -7.41 17.96
CA PHE A 123 3.83 -8.22 18.63
C PHE A 123 3.24 -9.55 19.10
N SER A 124 2.01 -9.56 19.63
CA SER A 124 1.30 -10.78 19.99
C SER A 124 1.10 -11.72 18.79
N LYS A 125 0.70 -11.19 17.63
CA LYS A 125 0.54 -11.99 16.40
C LYS A 125 1.87 -12.49 15.85
N TYR A 126 2.93 -11.67 15.92
CA TYR A 126 4.28 -12.10 15.59
C TYR A 126 4.72 -13.25 16.50
N MET A 127 4.54 -13.12 17.81
CA MET A 127 4.85 -14.19 18.77
C MET A 127 4.04 -15.44 18.50
N ASN A 128 2.74 -15.34 18.18
CA ASN A 128 1.93 -16.51 17.81
C ASN A 128 2.45 -17.22 16.56
N LEU A 129 2.97 -16.46 15.58
CA LEU A 129 3.59 -17.05 14.39
C LEU A 129 4.95 -17.65 14.73
N PHE A 130 5.75 -16.96 15.55
CA PHE A 130 7.01 -17.48 16.07
C PHE A 130 6.82 -18.82 16.74
N ASP A 131 5.83 -18.92 17.62
CA ASP A 131 5.40 -20.14 18.29
C ASP A 131 5.00 -21.21 17.26
N LEU A 132 4.16 -20.86 16.29
CA LEU A 132 3.70 -21.79 15.26
C LEU A 132 4.87 -22.38 14.45
N LEU A 133 5.87 -21.57 14.11
CA LEU A 133 7.03 -21.96 13.32
C LEU A 133 8.11 -22.67 14.15
N HIS A 134 8.22 -22.39 15.44
CA HIS A 134 9.29 -22.93 16.30
C HIS A 134 8.81 -23.96 17.33
N ARG A 135 7.53 -24.29 17.39
CA ARG A 135 7.06 -25.39 18.24
C ARG A 135 7.20 -26.73 17.51
N ARG A 136 7.76 -27.71 18.23
CA ARG A 136 7.75 -29.14 17.87
C ARG A 136 7.08 -29.95 18.98
N VAL A 137 6.46 -31.06 18.62
CA VAL A 137 6.00 -32.06 19.59
C VAL A 137 7.16 -33.03 19.83
N ALA A 138 7.67 -33.07 21.05
CA ALA A 138 8.68 -34.03 21.49
C ALA A 138 8.13 -34.75 22.73
N ASN A 139 8.08 -36.07 22.71
CA ASN A 139 7.55 -36.91 23.80
C ASN A 139 6.14 -36.47 24.27
N GLY A 140 5.25 -36.13 23.32
CA GLY A 140 3.89 -35.67 23.61
C GLY A 140 3.78 -34.24 24.16
N ARG A 141 4.89 -33.51 24.31
CA ARG A 141 4.92 -32.13 24.80
C ARG A 141 5.32 -31.15 23.71
N VAL A 142 4.64 -30.00 23.68
CA VAL A 142 4.94 -28.90 22.75
C VAL A 142 6.10 -28.08 23.31
N GLN A 143 7.29 -28.17 22.71
CA GLN A 143 8.48 -27.44 23.16
C GLN A 143 8.90 -26.41 22.10
N TYR A 144 9.41 -25.26 22.52
CA TYR A 144 10.07 -24.33 21.61
C TYR A 144 11.42 -24.91 21.22
N ILE A 145 11.79 -24.76 19.96
CA ILE A 145 13.09 -25.16 19.44
C ILE A 145 14.21 -24.50 20.28
N ASP A 146 15.03 -25.37 20.87
CA ASP A 146 16.40 -25.18 21.36
C ASP A 146 16.64 -24.09 22.43
N ARG A 147 17.14 -24.46 23.62
CA ARG A 147 17.62 -23.51 24.65
C ARG A 147 18.77 -22.62 24.15
N ASN A 148 19.39 -23.01 23.03
CA ASN A 148 20.53 -22.34 22.44
C ASN A 148 20.24 -21.54 21.17
N ILE A 149 18.98 -21.24 20.80
CA ILE A 149 18.58 -20.59 19.51
C ILE A 149 19.70 -19.71 18.94
N LYS A 150 20.53 -20.31 18.08
CA LYS A 150 21.64 -19.60 17.41
C LYS A 150 21.10 -18.81 16.21
N SER A 151 19.95 -19.23 15.68
CA SER A 151 19.24 -18.59 14.56
C SER A 151 17.79 -19.07 14.51
N THR A 152 16.84 -18.15 14.32
CA THR A 152 15.41 -18.43 14.10
C THR A 152 15.12 -18.48 12.59
N ILE A 153 13.93 -18.93 12.18
CA ILE A 153 13.53 -18.76 10.78
C ILE A 153 13.47 -17.29 10.36
N PHE A 154 13.02 -16.40 11.27
CA PHE A 154 12.92 -14.96 11.02
C PHE A 154 14.29 -14.30 10.85
N SER A 155 15.32 -14.80 11.53
CA SER A 155 16.70 -14.35 11.34
C SER A 155 17.24 -14.68 9.94
N LYS A 156 16.74 -15.77 9.34
CA LYS A 156 17.23 -16.33 8.07
C LYS A 156 16.49 -15.83 6.83
N ILE A 157 15.28 -15.27 6.98
CA ILE A 157 14.45 -14.82 5.86
C ILE A 157 14.57 -13.32 5.63
N ASN A 158 14.16 -12.87 4.44
CA ASN A 158 14.10 -11.44 4.15
C ASN A 158 13.12 -10.74 5.11
N PRO A 159 13.44 -9.53 5.61
CA PRO A 159 12.52 -8.72 6.42
C PRO A 159 11.10 -8.58 5.84
N LYS A 160 10.97 -8.46 4.51
CA LYS A 160 9.66 -8.39 3.84
C LYS A 160 8.88 -9.69 4.00
N THR A 161 9.55 -10.82 3.84
CA THR A 161 8.97 -12.16 4.03
C THR A 161 8.51 -12.33 5.47
N ALA A 162 9.32 -11.92 6.45
CA ALA A 162 8.94 -11.92 7.86
C ALA A 162 7.67 -11.08 8.11
N THR A 163 7.61 -9.89 7.52
CA THR A 163 6.46 -8.98 7.64
C THR A 163 5.20 -9.58 7.01
N VAL A 164 5.29 -10.16 5.81
CA VAL A 164 4.17 -10.78 5.11
C VAL A 164 3.64 -12.00 5.86
N LEU A 165 4.51 -12.89 6.33
CA LEU A 165 4.06 -14.04 7.12
C LEU A 165 3.36 -13.59 8.41
N THR A 166 3.92 -12.58 9.08
CA THR A 166 3.31 -11.99 10.29
C THR A 166 1.93 -11.44 9.99
N TYR A 167 1.79 -10.69 8.88
CA TYR A 167 0.52 -10.17 8.40
C TYR A 167 -0.48 -11.28 8.09
N LEU A 168 -0.11 -12.33 7.36
CA LEU A 168 -0.99 -13.47 7.11
C LEU A 168 -1.47 -14.12 8.42
N ASN A 169 -0.67 -14.10 9.48
CA ASN A 169 -1.10 -14.60 10.80
C ASN A 169 -2.04 -13.64 11.54
N THR A 170 -2.09 -12.36 11.17
CA THR A 170 -3.05 -11.39 11.73
C THR A 170 -4.43 -11.52 11.11
N LEU A 171 -4.53 -12.02 9.87
CA LEU A 171 -5.79 -12.09 9.13
C LEU A 171 -6.74 -13.16 9.66
N GLY A 172 -8.04 -12.95 9.49
CA GLY A 172 -9.07 -13.97 9.74
C GLY A 172 -9.39 -14.79 8.49
N GLY A 173 -10.30 -15.77 8.64
CA GLY A 173 -10.86 -16.52 7.51
C GLY A 173 -9.80 -17.23 6.66
N THR A 174 -10.07 -17.42 5.37
CA THR A 174 -9.25 -18.19 4.42
C THR A 174 -7.85 -17.62 4.20
N LYS A 175 -7.60 -16.34 4.51
CA LYS A 175 -6.27 -15.71 4.38
C LYS A 175 -5.32 -16.04 5.53
N ASN A 176 -5.83 -16.53 6.67
CA ASN A 176 -4.98 -16.83 7.82
C ASN A 176 -3.98 -17.95 7.48
N ILE A 177 -2.69 -17.72 7.75
CA ILE A 177 -1.62 -18.69 7.49
C ILE A 177 -1.87 -20.07 8.13
N LYS A 178 -2.58 -20.13 9.26
CA LYS A 178 -2.93 -21.37 9.96
C LYS A 178 -3.77 -22.34 9.10
N ASN A 179 -4.45 -21.83 8.07
CA ASN A 179 -5.22 -22.66 7.13
C ASN A 179 -4.35 -23.35 6.07
N TYR A 180 -3.03 -23.14 6.11
CA TYR A 180 -2.06 -23.68 5.16
C TYR A 180 -1.02 -24.53 5.90
N PRO A 181 -1.41 -25.66 6.54
CA PRO A 181 -0.48 -26.47 7.35
C PRO A 181 0.71 -26.99 6.55
N LYS A 182 0.51 -27.39 5.28
CA LYS A 182 1.59 -27.83 4.39
C LYS A 182 2.56 -26.71 4.04
N MET A 183 2.06 -25.48 3.84
CA MET A 183 2.90 -24.29 3.68
C MET A 183 3.73 -24.04 4.94
N ILE A 184 3.12 -24.13 6.12
CA ILE A 184 3.82 -23.96 7.41
C ILE A 184 4.92 -25.00 7.57
N GLU A 185 4.65 -26.28 7.27
CA GLU A 185 5.66 -27.34 7.32
C GLU A 185 6.83 -27.10 6.35
N ALA A 186 6.55 -26.65 5.14
CA ALA A 186 7.57 -26.28 4.16
C ALA A 186 8.42 -25.09 4.65
N ILE A 187 7.77 -24.06 5.21
CA ILE A 187 8.44 -22.92 5.84
C ILE A 187 9.36 -23.38 6.98
N LYS A 188 8.89 -24.25 7.89
CA LYS A 188 9.71 -24.80 8.98
C LYS A 188 10.99 -25.49 8.47
N LYS A 189 10.92 -26.14 7.30
CA LYS A 189 12.06 -26.77 6.63
C LYS A 189 12.91 -25.79 5.80
N GLY A 190 12.53 -24.52 5.74
CA GLY A 190 13.19 -23.49 4.94
C GLY A 190 12.97 -23.64 3.43
N ASN A 191 11.96 -24.40 3.00
CA ASN A 191 11.63 -24.65 1.60
C ASN A 191 10.51 -23.71 1.15
N PHE A 192 10.91 -22.56 0.59
CA PHE A 192 9.97 -21.55 0.11
C PHE A 192 9.37 -21.86 -1.26
N ASN A 193 9.97 -22.79 -2.01
CA ASN A 193 9.40 -23.28 -3.26
C ASN A 193 8.07 -24.00 -3.00
N ASP A 194 8.10 -25.00 -2.12
CA ASP A 194 6.90 -25.78 -1.79
C ASP A 194 5.91 -24.95 -0.98
N ALA A 195 6.39 -24.10 -0.06
CA ALA A 195 5.52 -23.19 0.67
C ALA A 195 4.69 -22.30 -0.26
N SER A 196 5.33 -21.72 -1.29
CA SER A 196 4.67 -20.88 -2.28
C SER A 196 3.64 -21.66 -3.11
N LYS A 197 3.98 -22.89 -3.54
CA LYS A 197 3.05 -23.75 -4.28
C LYS A 197 1.84 -24.16 -3.43
N GLU A 198 2.05 -24.51 -2.17
CA GLU A 198 0.95 -24.88 -1.26
C GLU A 198 0.05 -23.69 -0.94
N PHE A 199 0.61 -22.49 -0.80
CA PHE A 199 -0.18 -21.27 -0.63
C PHE A 199 -1.02 -20.98 -1.88
N TYR A 200 -0.40 -21.01 -3.07
CA TYR A 200 -1.05 -20.74 -4.35
C TYR A 200 -2.29 -21.62 -4.61
N LYS A 201 -2.28 -22.89 -4.17
CA LYS A 201 -3.39 -23.83 -4.38
C LYS A 201 -4.70 -23.42 -3.72
N LYS A 202 -4.66 -22.68 -2.62
CA LYS A 202 -5.83 -22.43 -1.76
C LYS A 202 -6.05 -20.96 -1.43
N MET A 203 -5.09 -20.10 -1.73
CA MET A 203 -5.22 -18.68 -1.42
C MET A 203 -6.39 -18.04 -2.18
N PRO A 204 -7.07 -17.04 -1.59
CA PRO A 204 -8.02 -16.23 -2.32
C PRO A 204 -7.38 -15.59 -3.56
N GLN A 205 -8.17 -15.41 -4.62
CA GLN A 205 -7.70 -14.78 -5.86
C GLN A 205 -7.84 -13.26 -5.78
N ASP A 206 -7.25 -12.66 -4.75
CA ASP A 206 -7.23 -11.21 -4.52
C ASP A 206 -5.82 -10.64 -4.46
N LEU A 207 -5.73 -9.32 -4.56
CA LEU A 207 -4.46 -8.61 -4.70
C LEU A 207 -3.53 -8.84 -3.51
N GLU A 208 -4.08 -8.87 -2.30
CA GLU A 208 -3.32 -9.08 -1.08
C GLU A 208 -2.69 -10.48 -1.06
N SER A 209 -3.46 -11.50 -1.41
CA SER A 209 -3.02 -12.88 -1.45
C SER A 209 -1.97 -13.10 -2.54
N TYR A 210 -2.18 -12.55 -3.74
CA TYR A 210 -1.19 -12.60 -4.81
C TYR A 210 0.12 -11.86 -4.45
N SER A 211 0.03 -10.70 -3.80
CA SER A 211 1.22 -9.95 -3.36
C SER A 211 1.99 -10.69 -2.27
N ALA A 212 1.27 -11.33 -1.33
CA ALA A 212 1.88 -12.19 -0.33
C ALA A 212 2.58 -13.38 -1.00
N LEU A 213 1.96 -14.01 -2.00
CA LEU A 213 2.58 -15.10 -2.75
C LEU A 213 3.83 -14.64 -3.53
N ASP A 214 3.79 -13.50 -4.23
CA ASP A 214 4.99 -12.99 -4.94
C ASP A 214 6.15 -12.76 -3.97
N THR A 215 5.87 -12.29 -2.75
CA THR A 215 6.89 -12.19 -1.68
C THR A 215 7.54 -13.53 -1.36
N LEU A 216 6.72 -14.57 -1.18
CA LEU A 216 7.19 -15.92 -0.86
C LEU A 216 8.00 -16.52 -2.01
N ILE A 217 7.56 -16.28 -3.25
CA ILE A 217 8.29 -16.69 -4.46
C ILE A 217 9.64 -15.97 -4.54
N ASN A 218 9.67 -14.66 -4.27
CA ASN A 218 10.92 -13.89 -4.27
C ASN A 218 11.89 -14.39 -3.18
N GLU A 219 11.39 -14.83 -2.02
CA GLU A 219 12.22 -15.51 -1.01
C GLU A 219 12.78 -16.84 -1.56
N ALA A 220 11.97 -17.65 -2.24
CA ALA A 220 12.42 -18.88 -2.87
C ALA A 220 13.49 -18.62 -3.94
N ILE A 221 13.33 -17.58 -4.76
CA ILE A 221 14.30 -17.17 -5.78
C ILE A 221 15.59 -16.69 -5.13
N ALA A 222 15.52 -15.84 -4.11
CA ALA A 222 16.71 -15.37 -3.38
C ALA A 222 17.50 -16.51 -2.74
N ARG A 223 16.82 -17.62 -2.41
CA ARG A 223 17.43 -18.85 -1.89
C ARG A 223 17.86 -19.84 -2.97
N SER A 224 17.70 -19.51 -4.26
CA SER A 224 17.94 -20.42 -5.39
C SER A 224 17.13 -21.72 -5.32
N GLN A 225 15.92 -21.68 -4.75
CA GLN A 225 15.02 -22.83 -4.60
C GLN A 225 13.95 -22.90 -5.70
N ALA A 226 13.73 -21.80 -6.43
CA ALA A 226 12.62 -21.67 -7.37
C ALA A 226 12.81 -22.54 -8.63
N ASP A 227 11.98 -23.58 -8.75
CA ASP A 227 11.94 -24.42 -9.94
C ASP A 227 11.15 -23.78 -11.11
N ASN A 228 11.15 -24.46 -12.25
CA ASN A 228 10.49 -23.95 -13.47
C ASN A 228 8.98 -23.78 -13.30
N ASP A 229 8.32 -24.62 -12.50
CA ASP A 229 6.89 -24.49 -12.24
C ASP A 229 6.60 -23.28 -11.37
N LEU A 230 7.44 -23.02 -10.36
CA LEU A 230 7.30 -21.83 -9.54
C LEU A 230 7.54 -20.55 -10.34
N LYS A 231 8.50 -20.55 -11.27
CA LYS A 231 8.74 -19.41 -12.18
C LYS A 231 7.53 -19.15 -13.09
N LYS A 232 6.87 -20.22 -13.60
CA LYS A 232 5.60 -20.10 -14.35
C LYS A 232 4.46 -19.57 -13.47
N ILE A 233 4.38 -19.99 -12.21
CA ILE A 233 3.42 -19.42 -11.25
C ILE A 233 3.74 -17.94 -11.03
N GLN A 234 5.00 -17.56 -10.88
CA GLN A 234 5.40 -16.17 -10.69
C GLN A 234 4.93 -15.27 -11.83
N SER A 235 5.11 -15.68 -13.09
CA SER A 235 4.64 -14.89 -14.23
C SER A 235 3.11 -14.72 -14.21
N LYS A 236 2.36 -15.78 -13.88
CA LYS A 236 0.89 -15.69 -13.72
C LYS A 236 0.49 -14.75 -12.58
N VAL A 237 1.16 -14.87 -11.43
CA VAL A 237 0.92 -14.04 -10.24
C VAL A 237 1.18 -12.57 -10.57
N LYS A 238 2.30 -12.23 -11.23
CA LYS A 238 2.61 -10.87 -11.64
C LYS A 238 1.54 -10.29 -12.57
N ASN A 239 1.08 -11.07 -13.55
CA ASN A 239 0.01 -10.66 -14.45
C ASN A 239 -1.33 -10.41 -13.72
N GLU A 240 -1.70 -11.27 -12.75
CA GLU A 240 -2.92 -11.08 -11.97
C GLU A 240 -2.81 -9.89 -11.00
N ILE A 241 -1.64 -9.65 -10.41
CA ILE A 241 -1.34 -8.45 -9.61
C ILE A 241 -1.57 -7.19 -10.45
N GLU A 242 -0.94 -7.10 -11.61
CA GLU A 242 -1.07 -5.95 -12.52
C GLU A 242 -2.52 -5.73 -12.96
N LYS A 243 -3.24 -6.82 -13.29
CA LYS A 243 -4.65 -6.78 -13.68
C LYS A 243 -5.56 -6.30 -12.55
N LEU A 244 -5.39 -6.81 -11.33
CA LEU A 244 -6.20 -6.40 -10.18
C LEU A 244 -5.93 -4.95 -9.79
N GLN A 245 -4.66 -4.52 -9.85
CA GLN A 245 -4.28 -3.13 -9.61
C GLN A 245 -4.83 -2.20 -10.68
N THR A 246 -4.77 -2.59 -11.96
CA THR A 246 -5.36 -1.85 -13.07
C THR A 246 -6.87 -1.68 -12.89
N ASN A 247 -7.59 -2.78 -12.64
CA ASN A 247 -9.04 -2.74 -12.47
C ASN A 247 -9.45 -1.81 -11.33
N ALA A 248 -8.72 -1.86 -10.22
CA ALA A 248 -9.03 -1.02 -9.08
C ALA A 248 -8.61 0.44 -9.28
N ALA A 249 -7.51 0.71 -10.00
CA ALA A 249 -7.15 2.07 -10.38
C ALA A 249 -8.24 2.72 -11.25
N ILE A 250 -8.73 1.97 -12.24
CA ILE A 250 -9.84 2.39 -13.10
C ILE A 250 -11.12 2.57 -12.28
N LYS A 251 -11.45 1.65 -11.37
CA LYS A 251 -12.62 1.76 -10.50
C LYS A 251 -12.58 3.04 -9.66
N SER A 252 -11.44 3.34 -9.03
CA SER A 252 -11.29 4.54 -8.23
C SER A 252 -11.37 5.81 -9.08
N ALA A 253 -10.74 5.83 -10.26
CA ALA A 253 -10.90 6.93 -11.20
C ALA A 253 -12.38 7.11 -11.60
N SER A 254 -13.11 6.01 -11.85
CA SER A 254 -14.54 6.03 -12.16
C SER A 254 -15.38 6.61 -11.03
N GLU A 255 -15.16 6.19 -9.78
CA GLU A 255 -15.86 6.72 -8.60
C GLU A 255 -15.64 8.23 -8.45
N ILE A 256 -14.39 8.68 -8.59
CA ILE A 256 -14.02 10.10 -8.56
C ILE A 256 -14.69 10.88 -9.70
N MET A 257 -14.54 10.41 -10.93
CA MET A 257 -15.07 11.08 -12.12
C MET A 257 -16.60 11.13 -12.10
N THR A 258 -17.25 10.14 -11.46
CA THR A 258 -18.70 10.12 -11.24
C THR A 258 -19.13 11.18 -10.21
N ASP A 259 -18.49 11.24 -9.03
CA ASP A 259 -18.77 12.28 -8.01
C ASP A 259 -18.54 13.70 -8.57
N VAL A 260 -17.44 13.86 -9.32
CA VAL A 260 -17.11 15.10 -10.02
C VAL A 260 -18.12 15.37 -11.14
N GLY A 261 -18.58 14.33 -11.84
CA GLY A 261 -19.55 14.42 -12.92
C GLY A 261 -20.92 14.91 -12.47
N GLU A 262 -21.38 14.52 -11.28
CA GLU A 262 -22.60 15.06 -10.68
C GLU A 262 -22.50 16.58 -10.48
N LYS A 263 -21.35 17.08 -10.01
CA LYS A 263 -21.11 18.52 -9.85
C LYS A 263 -20.97 19.23 -11.20
N ALA A 264 -20.24 18.64 -12.14
CA ALA A 264 -20.02 19.18 -13.48
C ALA A 264 -21.29 19.20 -14.34
N SER A 265 -22.26 18.30 -14.10
CA SER A 265 -23.53 18.22 -14.82
C SER A 265 -24.34 19.52 -14.76
N LYS A 266 -24.17 20.31 -13.68
CA LYS A 266 -24.82 21.63 -13.53
C LYS A 266 -24.33 22.66 -14.55
N PHE A 267 -23.13 22.45 -15.10
CA PHE A 267 -22.47 23.37 -16.04
C PHE A 267 -22.45 22.83 -17.47
N PHE A 268 -22.34 21.51 -17.60
CA PHE A 268 -22.13 20.84 -18.89
C PHE A 268 -23.29 19.92 -19.31
N GLY A 269 -24.33 19.78 -18.49
CA GLY A 269 -25.36 18.76 -18.69
C GLY A 269 -24.76 17.36 -18.80
N ASP A 270 -25.27 16.55 -19.71
CA ASP A 270 -24.79 15.18 -19.94
C ASP A 270 -23.44 15.10 -20.66
N LYS A 271 -22.91 16.21 -21.20
CA LYS A 271 -21.67 16.21 -21.99
C LYS A 271 -20.46 15.77 -21.18
N TYR A 272 -20.32 16.24 -19.94
CA TYR A 272 -19.22 15.83 -19.07
C TYR A 272 -19.33 14.35 -18.68
N LYS A 273 -20.56 13.85 -18.45
CA LYS A 273 -20.81 12.44 -18.16
C LYS A 273 -20.46 11.56 -19.36
N SER A 274 -20.85 11.96 -20.57
CA SER A 274 -20.46 11.29 -21.82
C SER A 274 -18.94 11.22 -21.99
N THR A 275 -18.26 12.36 -21.85
CA THR A 275 -16.80 12.45 -21.93
C THR A 275 -16.11 11.57 -20.89
N SER A 276 -16.57 11.62 -19.64
CA SER A 276 -16.03 10.78 -18.56
C SER A 276 -16.17 9.29 -18.89
N ASN A 277 -17.34 8.88 -19.39
CA ASN A 277 -17.57 7.49 -19.80
C ASN A 277 -16.66 7.07 -20.96
N LYS A 278 -16.39 7.94 -21.94
CA LYS A 278 -15.44 7.65 -23.03
C LYS A 278 -14.02 7.41 -22.50
N ILE A 279 -13.56 8.27 -21.57
CA ILE A 279 -12.25 8.11 -20.94
C ILE A 279 -12.19 6.79 -20.16
N LEU A 280 -13.21 6.48 -19.36
CA LEU A 280 -13.28 5.24 -18.58
C LEU A 280 -13.33 3.98 -19.48
N ASN A 281 -14.04 4.04 -20.60
CA ASN A 281 -14.08 2.97 -21.59
C ASN A 281 -12.70 2.76 -22.24
N GLU A 282 -12.01 3.84 -22.62
CA GLU A 282 -10.67 3.76 -23.18
C GLU A 282 -9.67 3.17 -22.17
N LEU A 283 -9.73 3.58 -20.89
CA LEU A 283 -8.90 3.00 -19.83
C LEU A 283 -9.05 1.47 -19.71
N ASN A 284 -10.26 0.95 -19.85
CA ASN A 284 -10.52 -0.49 -19.80
C ASN A 284 -9.91 -1.25 -20.99
N THR A 285 -9.82 -0.61 -22.16
CA THR A 285 -9.23 -1.21 -23.37
C THR A 285 -7.74 -0.89 -23.55
N PHE A 286 -7.16 -0.05 -22.68
CA PHE A 286 -5.77 0.42 -22.79
C PHE A 286 -4.70 -0.62 -22.39
N LYS A 287 -5.11 -1.88 -22.14
CA LYS A 287 -4.18 -2.96 -21.75
C LYS A 287 -3.17 -3.24 -22.87
N GLY A 288 -1.88 -3.14 -22.55
CA GLY A 288 -0.78 -3.34 -23.51
C GLY A 288 -0.49 -2.14 -24.43
N LYS A 289 -1.29 -1.07 -24.37
CA LYS A 289 -0.99 0.19 -25.08
C LYS A 289 0.01 1.03 -24.27
N LYS A 290 0.79 1.86 -24.98
CA LYS A 290 1.67 2.87 -24.38
C LYS A 290 0.99 4.23 -24.46
N ILE A 291 1.15 5.06 -23.42
CA ILE A 291 0.77 6.47 -23.49
C ILE A 291 1.65 7.15 -24.53
N LYS A 292 1.15 8.25 -25.11
CA LYS A 292 1.99 9.15 -25.90
C LYS A 292 3.13 9.69 -25.04
N ASN A 293 4.30 9.82 -25.66
CA ASN A 293 5.43 10.52 -25.03
C ASN A 293 5.09 12.00 -24.87
N THR A 294 5.88 12.73 -24.08
CA THR A 294 5.64 14.15 -23.80
C THR A 294 5.52 15.00 -25.07
N ASN A 295 6.34 14.76 -26.10
CA ASN A 295 6.32 15.58 -27.31
C ASN A 295 5.03 15.39 -28.11
N ASP A 296 4.59 14.14 -28.26
CA ASP A 296 3.33 13.82 -28.93
C ASP A 296 2.13 14.32 -28.13
N ALA A 297 2.12 14.12 -26.82
CA ALA A 297 1.09 14.63 -25.93
C ALA A 297 1.01 16.17 -25.99
N LEU A 298 2.16 16.87 -25.94
CA LEU A 298 2.21 18.33 -26.04
C LEU A 298 1.65 18.82 -27.38
N ARG A 299 1.96 18.13 -28.48
CA ARG A 299 1.41 18.44 -29.81
C ARG A 299 -0.12 18.27 -29.86
N ILE A 300 -0.64 17.19 -29.29
CA ILE A 300 -2.09 16.92 -29.25
C ILE A 300 -2.80 17.92 -28.33
N LEU A 301 -2.23 18.18 -27.15
CA LEU A 301 -2.73 19.19 -26.22
C LEU A 301 -2.73 20.58 -26.86
N GLY A 302 -1.65 20.96 -27.54
CA GLY A 302 -1.54 22.24 -28.25
C GLY A 302 -2.70 22.47 -29.22
N LYS A 303 -3.07 21.47 -30.03
CA LYS A 303 -4.24 21.58 -30.92
C LYS A 303 -5.54 21.88 -30.18
N SER A 304 -5.70 21.28 -29.00
CA SER A 304 -6.88 21.46 -28.15
C SER A 304 -6.92 22.86 -27.54
N LEU A 305 -5.77 23.34 -27.05
CA LEU A 305 -5.62 24.66 -26.44
C LEU A 305 -5.70 25.81 -27.46
N SER A 306 -5.31 25.57 -28.71
CA SER A 306 -5.41 26.52 -29.82
C SER A 306 -6.81 26.62 -30.44
N ASN A 307 -7.80 25.88 -29.92
CA ASN A 307 -9.14 25.90 -30.49
C ASN A 307 -9.76 27.30 -30.32
N PRO A 308 -10.21 27.97 -31.41
CA PRO A 308 -10.73 29.33 -31.35
C PRO A 308 -12.00 29.47 -30.50
N TYR A 309 -12.71 28.37 -30.22
CA TYR A 309 -13.88 28.36 -29.35
C TYR A 309 -13.53 28.15 -27.86
N LEU A 310 -12.27 27.84 -27.54
CA LEU A 310 -11.75 27.78 -26.18
C LEU A 310 -11.23 29.18 -25.77
N ASN A 311 -12.13 30.01 -25.25
CA ASN A 311 -11.75 31.33 -24.74
C ASN A 311 -11.15 31.24 -23.33
N ILE A 312 -9.82 31.06 -23.25
CA ILE A 312 -9.08 31.17 -22.00
C ILE A 312 -8.88 32.65 -21.67
N HIS A 313 -9.81 33.24 -20.91
CA HIS A 313 -9.67 34.63 -20.50
C HIS A 313 -8.60 34.76 -19.40
N LYS A 314 -7.61 35.64 -19.60
CA LYS A 314 -6.54 35.91 -18.62
C LYS A 314 -7.06 36.27 -17.22
N LYS A 315 -8.27 36.84 -17.12
CA LYS A 315 -8.92 37.20 -15.85
C LYS A 315 -9.37 35.98 -15.01
N ASP A 316 -9.61 34.84 -15.65
CA ASP A 316 -10.10 33.63 -14.97
C ASP A 316 -8.93 32.80 -14.40
N LEU A 317 -7.74 32.92 -14.99
CA LEU A 317 -6.54 32.14 -14.60
C LEU A 317 -6.16 32.32 -13.12
N PRO A 318 -6.08 33.53 -12.55
CA PRO A 318 -5.71 33.69 -11.13
C PRO A 318 -6.70 33.00 -10.18
N ALA A 319 -8.00 33.07 -10.50
CA ALA A 319 -9.04 32.45 -9.68
C ALA A 319 -8.97 30.92 -9.77
N ILE A 320 -8.74 30.36 -10.97
CA ILE A 320 -8.53 28.92 -11.18
C ILE A 320 -7.31 28.44 -10.39
N THR A 321 -6.17 29.10 -10.54
CA THR A 321 -4.94 28.77 -9.82
C THR A 321 -5.13 28.83 -8.31
N GLN A 322 -5.78 29.87 -7.78
CA GLN A 322 -6.04 30.00 -6.34
C GLN A 322 -6.96 28.89 -5.82
N ALA A 323 -7.99 28.52 -6.57
CA ALA A 323 -8.89 27.43 -6.21
C ALA A 323 -8.17 26.07 -6.21
N ILE A 324 -7.28 25.84 -7.18
CA ILE A 324 -6.44 24.63 -7.24
C ILE A 324 -5.50 24.59 -6.03
N LYS A 325 -4.82 25.71 -5.70
CA LYS A 325 -3.97 25.82 -4.50
C LYS A 325 -4.72 25.49 -3.21
N ALA A 326 -6.00 25.87 -3.12
CA ALA A 326 -6.85 25.61 -1.96
C ALA A 326 -7.30 24.13 -1.84
N VAL A 327 -7.10 23.29 -2.86
CA VAL A 327 -7.38 21.85 -2.75
C VAL A 327 -6.44 21.23 -1.72
N ASP A 328 -7.01 20.73 -0.63
CA ASP A 328 -6.27 20.00 0.39
C ASP A 328 -5.85 18.62 -0.15
N GLY A 329 -4.63 18.58 -0.69
CA GLY A 329 -4.02 17.37 -1.24
C GLY A 329 -3.86 16.26 -0.19
N LYS A 330 -3.80 16.60 1.10
CA LYS A 330 -3.71 15.61 2.18
C LYS A 330 -5.07 14.97 2.46
N LYS A 331 -6.13 15.75 2.62
CA LYS A 331 -7.50 15.24 2.82
C LYS A 331 -8.02 14.45 1.62
N LEU A 332 -7.58 14.82 0.42
CA LEU A 332 -8.00 14.19 -0.83
C LEU A 332 -7.15 12.99 -1.22
N SER A 333 -5.84 13.06 -0.97
CA SER A 333 -4.99 11.87 -0.99
C SER A 333 -5.47 10.87 0.06
N GLU A 334 -5.96 11.28 1.23
CA GLU A 334 -6.53 10.37 2.23
C GLU A 334 -7.77 9.61 1.72
N ASN A 335 -8.58 10.20 0.84
CA ASN A 335 -9.66 9.49 0.13
C ASN A 335 -9.10 8.57 -0.97
N LEU A 336 -8.08 8.99 -1.72
CA LEU A 336 -7.32 8.13 -2.65
C LEU A 336 -6.53 7.00 -1.95
N TYR A 337 -6.11 7.21 -0.69
CA TYR A 337 -5.40 6.28 0.21
C TYR A 337 -6.40 5.37 0.93
N LYS A 338 -7.64 5.83 1.19
CA LYS A 338 -8.76 4.95 1.59
C LYS A 338 -9.18 4.02 0.46
N LEU A 339 -9.04 4.46 -0.79
CA LEU A 339 -9.09 3.64 -2.00
C LEU A 339 -7.77 2.88 -2.27
N GLY A 340 -6.76 3.05 -1.41
CA GLY A 340 -5.35 2.76 -1.63
C GLY A 340 -4.87 1.34 -1.30
N THR A 341 -5.75 0.34 -1.19
CA THR A 341 -5.29 -1.06 -1.25
C THR A 341 -4.70 -1.41 -2.62
N THR A 342 -4.99 -0.61 -3.65
CA THR A 342 -4.67 -0.89 -5.06
C THR A 342 -3.70 0.07 -5.73
N PHE A 343 -3.51 1.29 -5.22
CA PHE A 343 -2.53 2.27 -5.75
C PHE A 343 -1.11 2.16 -5.14
N LYS A 344 -0.86 1.16 -4.29
CA LYS A 344 0.43 0.92 -3.63
C LYS A 344 1.63 0.65 -4.52
N ILE A 345 1.42 0.47 -5.82
CA ILE A 345 2.54 0.30 -6.75
C ILE A 345 3.43 1.55 -6.77
N ALA A 346 2.94 2.72 -6.36
CA ALA A 346 3.62 3.94 -6.76
C ALA A 346 3.57 5.11 -5.76
N ASP A 347 3.59 4.86 -4.45
CA ASP A 347 3.69 5.94 -3.44
C ASP A 347 4.91 6.88 -3.68
N LYS A 348 5.94 6.40 -4.40
CA LYS A 348 7.08 7.24 -4.85
C LYS A 348 6.79 8.07 -6.11
N PHE A 349 5.96 7.58 -7.03
CA PHE A 349 5.79 8.13 -8.39
C PHE A 349 4.41 8.76 -8.62
N LEU A 350 3.33 8.18 -8.13
CA LEU A 350 1.97 8.71 -8.17
C LEU A 350 1.74 9.64 -6.97
N LYS A 351 2.25 10.86 -7.06
CA LYS A 351 2.10 11.88 -6.02
C LYS A 351 1.13 12.96 -6.45
N PHE A 352 -0.02 13.03 -5.77
CA PHE A 352 -1.04 14.02 -6.07
C PHE A 352 -0.50 15.46 -5.98
N ASP A 353 0.27 15.78 -4.95
CA ASP A 353 0.84 17.13 -4.78
C ASP A 353 1.77 17.53 -5.95
N LYS A 354 2.49 16.57 -6.55
CA LYS A 354 3.30 16.85 -7.73
C LYS A 354 2.43 17.18 -8.95
N ILE A 355 1.34 16.43 -9.15
CA ILE A 355 0.37 16.72 -10.22
C ILE A 355 -0.24 18.10 -9.99
N LYS A 356 -0.73 18.36 -8.77
CA LYS A 356 -1.31 19.64 -8.36
C LYS A 356 -0.37 20.81 -8.66
N ASN A 357 0.86 20.79 -8.16
CA ASN A 357 1.82 21.88 -8.37
C ASN A 357 2.10 22.14 -9.86
N LYS A 358 2.17 21.08 -10.68
CA LYS A 358 2.42 21.20 -12.12
C LYS A 358 1.18 21.65 -12.91
N VAL A 359 -0.01 21.38 -12.40
CA VAL A 359 -1.26 21.94 -12.92
C VAL A 359 -1.35 23.44 -12.58
N GLU A 360 -0.96 23.84 -11.38
CA GLU A 360 -0.86 25.26 -10.99
C GLU A 360 0.07 26.01 -11.95
N GLU A 361 1.27 25.47 -12.20
CA GLU A 361 2.24 26.01 -13.16
C GLU A 361 1.65 26.13 -14.57
N GLY A 362 0.92 25.11 -15.04
CA GLY A 362 0.26 25.12 -16.35
C GLY A 362 -0.80 26.22 -16.50
N PHE A 363 -1.60 26.47 -15.47
CA PHE A 363 -2.57 27.58 -15.48
C PHE A 363 -1.93 28.96 -15.28
N GLU A 364 -0.86 29.07 -14.49
CA GLU A 364 -0.14 30.32 -14.26
C GLU A 364 0.66 30.79 -15.48
N THR A 365 1.35 29.86 -16.14
CA THR A 365 2.36 30.16 -17.18
C THR A 365 1.93 29.79 -18.59
N GLY A 366 0.96 28.88 -18.73
CA GLY A 366 0.62 28.24 -20.00
C GLY A 366 1.57 27.10 -20.38
N ASP A 367 2.64 26.83 -19.62
CA ASP A 367 3.55 25.72 -19.88
C ASP A 367 3.04 24.42 -19.22
N TRP A 368 2.49 23.54 -20.05
CA TRP A 368 1.99 22.23 -19.62
C TRP A 368 3.05 21.11 -19.70
N LYS A 369 4.22 21.39 -20.29
CA LYS A 369 5.27 20.38 -20.45
C LYS A 369 5.74 19.77 -19.12
N PRO A 370 5.90 20.51 -18.01
CA PRO A 370 6.27 19.93 -16.72
C PRO A 370 5.29 18.87 -16.22
N LEU A 371 3.98 19.11 -16.37
CA LEU A 371 2.94 18.15 -16.04
C LEU A 371 3.05 16.91 -16.93
N LEU A 372 3.18 17.11 -18.24
CA LEU A 372 3.23 16.00 -19.17
C LEU A 372 4.43 15.07 -18.92
N LEU A 373 5.59 15.67 -18.60
CA LEU A 373 6.81 14.94 -18.21
C LEU A 373 6.62 14.14 -16.92
N GLU A 374 5.84 14.60 -15.94
CA GLU A 374 5.60 13.81 -14.72
C GLU A 374 4.83 12.54 -15.05
N VAL A 375 3.80 12.65 -15.89
CA VAL A 375 2.95 11.52 -16.29
C VAL A 375 3.76 10.52 -17.11
N GLU A 376 4.58 10.98 -18.06
CA GLU A 376 5.49 10.11 -18.80
C GLU A 376 6.52 9.44 -17.87
N ALA A 377 7.08 10.17 -16.90
CA ALA A 377 8.03 9.61 -15.94
C ALA A 377 7.42 8.50 -15.08
N MET A 378 6.11 8.54 -14.77
CA MET A 378 5.42 7.44 -14.08
C MET A 378 5.43 6.16 -14.93
N ALA A 379 5.12 6.27 -16.23
CA ALA A 379 5.15 5.14 -17.15
C ALA A 379 6.57 4.60 -17.37
N LEU A 380 7.55 5.49 -17.52
CA LEU A 380 8.97 5.12 -17.65
C LEU A 380 9.54 4.47 -16.38
N ALA A 381 8.96 4.77 -15.21
CA ALA A 381 9.28 4.11 -13.95
C ALA A 381 8.71 2.68 -13.84
N GLY A 382 8.02 2.18 -14.87
CA GLY A 382 7.47 0.83 -14.93
C GLY A 382 6.06 0.70 -14.38
N VAL A 383 5.36 1.81 -14.11
CA VAL A 383 3.94 1.78 -13.75
C VAL A 383 3.12 1.43 -15.00
N ALA A 384 2.22 0.44 -14.90
CA ALA A 384 1.38 0.03 -16.00
C ALA A 384 0.58 1.22 -16.56
N THR A 385 0.59 1.38 -17.87
CA THR A 385 0.02 2.55 -18.56
C THR A 385 -1.44 2.86 -18.20
N PRO A 386 -2.35 1.86 -18.09
CA PRO A 386 -3.73 2.13 -17.67
C PRO A 386 -3.83 2.72 -16.25
N ILE A 387 -2.93 2.33 -15.34
CA ILE A 387 -2.86 2.87 -13.97
C ILE A 387 -2.41 4.33 -14.01
N VAL A 388 -1.40 4.66 -14.81
CA VAL A 388 -0.91 6.04 -14.99
C VAL A 388 -2.03 6.94 -15.51
N LEU A 389 -2.76 6.51 -16.54
CA LEU A 389 -3.88 7.28 -17.08
C LEU A 389 -5.04 7.40 -16.09
N ALA A 390 -5.41 6.33 -15.40
CA ALA A 390 -6.49 6.36 -14.40
C ALA A 390 -6.14 7.29 -13.23
N PHE A 391 -4.90 7.24 -12.74
CA PHE A 391 -4.41 8.15 -11.71
C PHE A 391 -4.41 9.60 -12.19
N THR A 392 -3.95 9.86 -13.42
CA THR A 392 -3.93 11.20 -14.00
C THR A 392 -5.36 11.74 -14.14
N ALA A 393 -6.26 10.97 -14.74
CA ALA A 393 -7.67 11.35 -14.91
C ALA A 393 -8.35 11.65 -13.56
N GLY A 394 -8.25 10.73 -12.59
CA GLY A 394 -8.81 10.94 -11.26
C GLY A 394 -8.22 12.17 -10.56
N SER A 395 -6.90 12.33 -10.61
CA SER A 395 -6.21 13.49 -9.99
C SER A 395 -6.65 14.81 -10.61
N LEU A 396 -6.75 14.88 -11.94
CA LEU A 396 -7.15 16.11 -12.62
C LEU A 396 -8.63 16.44 -12.40
N SER A 397 -9.52 15.44 -12.37
CA SER A 397 -10.95 15.64 -12.03
C SER A 397 -11.13 16.25 -10.63
N LEU A 398 -10.26 15.88 -9.69
CA LEU A 398 -10.27 16.40 -8.33
C LEU A 398 -9.80 17.85 -8.18
N LEU A 399 -9.12 18.39 -9.19
CA LEU A 399 -8.65 19.78 -9.23
C LEU A 399 -9.68 20.73 -9.85
N LEU A 400 -10.87 20.24 -10.22
CA LEU A 400 -11.91 21.10 -10.82
C LEU A 400 -12.46 22.11 -9.79
N PRO A 401 -12.39 23.42 -10.09
CA PRO A 401 -12.68 24.46 -9.11
C PRO A 401 -14.18 24.84 -9.11
N PHE A 402 -15.03 23.93 -8.61
CA PHE A 402 -16.50 24.10 -8.62
C PHE A 402 -17.04 25.30 -7.82
N THR A 403 -16.19 26.03 -7.10
CA THR A 403 -16.54 27.27 -6.38
C THR A 403 -16.45 28.53 -7.26
N LEU A 404 -15.96 28.41 -8.50
CA LEU A 404 -15.76 29.55 -9.40
C LEU A 404 -16.95 29.79 -10.34
N SER A 405 -16.82 30.80 -11.21
CA SER A 405 -17.80 31.09 -12.26
C SER A 405 -17.94 29.93 -13.25
N ALA A 406 -19.10 29.83 -13.90
CA ALA A 406 -19.34 28.81 -14.92
C ALA A 406 -18.32 28.86 -16.08
N THR A 407 -17.82 30.06 -16.42
CA THR A 407 -16.77 30.24 -17.43
C THR A 407 -15.43 29.68 -16.96
N ALA A 408 -15.00 29.99 -15.73
CA ALA A 408 -13.74 29.49 -15.18
C ALA A 408 -13.77 27.97 -14.98
N ILE A 409 -14.89 27.42 -14.50
CA ILE A 409 -15.11 25.96 -14.41
C ILE A 409 -15.04 25.33 -15.80
N SER A 410 -15.65 25.97 -16.80
CA SER A 410 -15.64 25.46 -18.17
C SER A 410 -14.22 25.37 -18.75
N VAL A 411 -13.45 26.44 -18.61
CA VAL A 411 -12.05 26.50 -19.05
C VAL A 411 -11.22 25.43 -18.35
N ALA A 412 -11.30 25.35 -17.02
CA ALA A 412 -10.54 24.36 -16.24
C ALA A 412 -10.89 22.93 -16.68
N THR A 413 -12.17 22.63 -16.88
CA THR A 413 -12.63 21.32 -17.31
C THR A 413 -12.09 20.93 -18.66
N ILE A 414 -12.22 21.80 -19.68
CA ILE A 414 -11.75 21.52 -21.04
C ILE A 414 -10.23 21.31 -21.06
N VAL A 415 -9.47 22.18 -20.39
CA VAL A 415 -8.01 22.10 -20.34
C VAL A 415 -7.55 20.81 -19.67
N LEU A 416 -8.07 20.50 -18.47
CA LEU A 416 -7.67 19.31 -17.73
C LEU A 416 -8.09 18.01 -18.43
N THR A 417 -9.26 17.97 -19.05
CA THR A 417 -9.66 16.85 -19.90
C THR A 417 -8.74 16.71 -21.12
N SER A 418 -8.38 17.82 -21.77
CA SER A 418 -7.45 17.82 -22.91
C SER A 418 -6.07 17.29 -22.53
N VAL A 419 -5.60 17.56 -21.31
CA VAL A 419 -4.36 16.96 -20.79
C VAL A 419 -4.49 15.43 -20.72
N VAL A 420 -5.57 14.90 -20.15
CA VAL A 420 -5.79 13.44 -20.09
C VAL A 420 -5.83 12.81 -21.48
N THR A 421 -6.61 13.38 -22.39
CA THR A 421 -6.81 12.81 -23.73
C THR A 421 -5.57 12.90 -24.61
N SER A 422 -4.69 13.89 -24.37
CA SER A 422 -3.43 14.03 -25.10
C SER A 422 -2.49 12.83 -24.97
N PHE A 423 -2.60 12.05 -23.89
CA PHE A 423 -1.81 10.84 -23.67
C PHE A 423 -2.35 9.60 -24.37
N ILE A 424 -3.56 9.65 -24.91
CA ILE A 424 -4.24 8.51 -25.54
C ILE A 424 -3.94 8.54 -27.04
N ASP A 425 -4.63 9.39 -27.79
CA ASP A 425 -4.37 9.67 -29.20
C ASP A 425 -5.12 10.92 -29.68
N ALA A 426 -4.74 11.43 -30.86
CA ALA A 426 -5.29 12.66 -31.41
C ALA A 426 -6.77 12.57 -31.79
N ASN A 427 -7.23 11.43 -32.33
CA ASN A 427 -8.63 11.27 -32.74
C ASN A 427 -9.53 11.21 -31.51
N PHE A 428 -9.08 10.51 -30.46
CA PHE A 428 -9.78 10.47 -29.18
C PHE A 428 -9.86 11.85 -28.54
N ALA A 429 -8.75 12.60 -28.52
CA ALA A 429 -8.72 13.97 -28.03
C ALA A 429 -9.71 14.86 -28.81
N ASP A 430 -9.70 14.82 -30.14
CA ASP A 430 -10.64 15.59 -30.96
C ASP A 430 -12.10 15.21 -30.68
N ALA A 431 -12.40 13.91 -30.54
CA ALA A 431 -13.75 13.42 -30.28
C ALA A 431 -14.28 13.83 -28.90
N VAL A 432 -13.42 13.87 -27.88
CA VAL A 432 -13.77 14.32 -26.53
C VAL A 432 -13.90 15.85 -26.49
N ASN A 433 -12.96 16.56 -27.10
CA ASN A 433 -12.94 18.02 -27.04
C ASN A 433 -14.12 18.63 -27.79
N LYS A 434 -14.60 18.02 -28.88
CA LYS A 434 -15.83 18.44 -29.56
C LYS A 434 -17.09 18.34 -28.70
N GLU A 435 -17.13 17.45 -27.71
CA GLU A 435 -18.29 17.35 -26.81
C GLU A 435 -18.31 18.46 -25.76
N LEU A 436 -17.13 18.85 -25.26
CA LEU A 436 -17.00 19.83 -24.17
C LEU A 436 -16.89 21.27 -24.67
N ILE A 437 -16.22 21.50 -25.81
CA ILE A 437 -16.06 22.83 -26.39
C ILE A 437 -17.37 23.20 -27.08
N PRO A 438 -18.03 24.31 -26.68
CA PRO A 438 -19.22 24.77 -27.39
C PRO A 438 -18.84 25.08 -28.83
N LEU A 439 -19.45 24.37 -29.79
CA LEU A 439 -19.36 24.71 -31.20
C LEU A 439 -20.09 26.04 -31.42
N ALA A 440 -19.58 26.89 -32.31
CA ALA A 440 -20.36 28.02 -32.78
C ALA A 440 -21.69 27.52 -33.34
N ASN A 441 -22.79 28.04 -32.80
CA ASN A 441 -24.09 27.97 -33.45
C ASN A 441 -24.14 29.00 -34.58
#